data_AF-A0A3P1WQQ5-F1
#
_entry.id   AF-A0A3P1WQQ5-F1
#
_cell.length_a   1.000
_cell.length_b   1.000
_cell.length_c   1.000
_cell.angle_alpha   90.00
_cell.angle_beta   90.00
_cell.angle_gamma   90.00
#
_symmetry.space_group_name_H-M   'P 1'
#
loop_
_entity.id
_entity.type
_entity.pdbx_description
1 polymer ?
#
loop_
_entity_poly.entity_id
_entity_poly.type
_entity_poly.pdbx_seq_one_letter_code
_entity_poly.pdbx_strand_id
1 'polypeptide(L)'
;MTAPLPPVPPPPPFPATPPRRRGLVLTVGLLALALVASLGVNVAQFLGRPTDGQRSFATPEEAITFYVAAIGKGDVATAVSAYATTSMAKRYDLNESMIKHGSWVFNDYTPVVMDTDVGRAIWAEQFHQMARHLSLVRVATLTVDDPIVLERPVSDEPEVLKTLLHPERLNGSLKIKEIKLVEGYGKLQGKTLTDPPHNPEDAVDAYVLLTSDHGDYILSQALMKYDGRWQLATGRGHPISFGKDILGSTFVAAEPGAWEKLLHDLDASEAKYR
;
A
#
# COMPACT_ATOMS: atom_id res chain seq x y z
N MET A 1 19.03 -78.31 -66.76
CA MET A 1 18.00 -78.51 -65.72
C MET A 1 18.49 -77.81 -64.47
N THR A 2 17.96 -76.63 -64.19
CA THR A 2 18.32 -75.79 -63.04
C THR A 2 17.11 -75.74 -62.10
N ALA A 3 17.32 -76.10 -60.84
CA ALA A 3 16.28 -76.19 -59.82
C ALA A 3 15.69 -74.81 -59.47
N PRO A 4 14.39 -74.72 -59.10
CA PRO A 4 13.78 -73.46 -58.70
C PRO A 4 14.28 -73.03 -57.32
N LEU A 5 14.52 -71.73 -57.16
CA LEU A 5 14.94 -71.12 -55.90
C LEU A 5 13.80 -71.18 -54.86
N PRO A 6 14.13 -71.34 -53.56
CA PRO A 6 13.14 -71.36 -52.48
C PRO A 6 12.47 -69.99 -52.30
N PRO A 7 11.23 -69.95 -51.77
CA PRO A 7 10.49 -68.71 -51.58
C PRO A 7 11.14 -67.83 -50.51
N VAL A 8 11.21 -66.52 -50.80
CA VAL A 8 11.70 -65.49 -49.88
C VAL A 8 10.70 -65.31 -48.74
N PRO A 9 11.13 -65.27 -47.47
CA PRO A 9 10.23 -65.03 -46.35
C PRO A 9 9.66 -63.60 -46.40
N PRO A 10 8.41 -63.39 -45.91
CA PRO A 10 7.80 -62.07 -45.92
C PRO A 10 8.57 -61.08 -45.03
N PRO A 11 8.57 -59.78 -45.39
CA PRO A 11 9.23 -58.76 -44.60
C PRO A 11 8.57 -58.64 -43.20
N PRO A 12 9.35 -58.27 -42.16
CA PRO A 12 8.82 -58.06 -40.83
C PRO A 12 7.78 -56.90 -40.83
N PRO A 13 6.75 -56.97 -39.97
CA PRO A 13 5.77 -55.90 -39.87
C PRO A 13 6.43 -54.60 -39.39
N PHE A 14 5.96 -53.47 -39.92
CA PHE A 14 6.41 -52.14 -39.49
C PHE A 14 6.18 -51.93 -37.98
N PRO A 15 7.07 -51.19 -37.29
CA PRO A 15 6.86 -50.85 -35.89
C PRO A 15 5.55 -50.09 -35.71
N ALA A 16 4.77 -50.50 -34.71
CA ALA A 16 3.50 -49.87 -34.37
C ALA A 16 3.71 -48.38 -34.09
N THR A 17 2.97 -47.51 -34.80
CA THR A 17 2.91 -46.08 -34.49
C THR A 17 2.56 -45.86 -33.02
N PRO A 18 3.29 -45.01 -32.28
CA PRO A 18 2.96 -44.75 -30.88
C PRO A 18 1.56 -44.11 -30.77
N PRO A 19 0.81 -44.40 -29.69
CA PRO A 19 -0.53 -43.86 -29.52
C PRO A 19 -0.50 -42.32 -29.49
N ARG A 20 -1.36 -41.70 -30.30
CA ARG A 20 -1.54 -40.23 -30.34
C ARG A 20 -1.76 -39.69 -28.92
N ARG A 21 -0.90 -38.75 -28.49
CA ARG A 21 -0.92 -38.02 -27.21
C ARG A 21 -2.19 -37.15 -27.06
N ARG A 22 -3.37 -37.75 -26.96
CA ARG A 22 -4.64 -37.05 -26.69
C ARG A 22 -4.67 -36.49 -25.25
N GLY A 23 -4.00 -37.15 -24.31
CA GLY A 23 -3.87 -36.68 -22.93
C GLY A 23 -3.15 -35.34 -22.80
N LEU A 24 -2.04 -35.15 -23.53
CA LEU A 24 -1.24 -33.92 -23.45
C LEU A 24 -2.01 -32.69 -23.91
N VAL A 25 -2.82 -32.81 -24.96
CA VAL A 25 -3.64 -31.69 -25.49
C VAL A 25 -4.74 -31.30 -24.50
N LEU A 26 -5.35 -32.28 -23.83
CA LEU A 26 -6.34 -32.02 -22.78
C LEU A 26 -5.71 -31.37 -21.55
N THR A 27 -4.53 -31.83 -21.12
CA THR A 27 -3.83 -31.26 -19.96
C THR A 27 -3.34 -29.84 -20.24
N VAL A 28 -2.76 -29.59 -21.43
CA VAL A 28 -2.32 -28.24 -21.83
C VAL A 28 -3.53 -27.31 -22.00
N GLY A 29 -4.63 -27.79 -22.58
CA GLY A 29 -5.87 -27.02 -22.69
C GLY A 29 -6.44 -26.63 -21.33
N LEU A 30 -6.49 -27.58 -20.38
CA LEU A 30 -6.95 -27.32 -19.00
C LEU A 30 -6.01 -26.37 -18.24
N LEU A 31 -4.69 -26.51 -18.41
CA LEU A 31 -3.72 -25.60 -17.79
C LEU A 31 -3.81 -24.19 -18.38
N ALA A 32 -4.01 -24.05 -19.69
CA ALA A 32 -4.23 -22.75 -20.32
C ALA A 32 -5.54 -22.12 -19.85
N LEU A 33 -6.61 -22.90 -19.68
CA LEU A 33 -7.90 -22.43 -19.15
C LEU A 33 -7.81 -22.06 -17.67
N ALA A 34 -7.07 -22.83 -16.86
CA ALA A 34 -6.78 -22.51 -15.47
C ALA A 34 -5.90 -21.26 -15.35
N LEU A 35 -4.95 -21.06 -16.27
CA LEU A 35 -4.13 -19.85 -16.33
C LEU A 35 -4.98 -18.65 -16.72
N VAL A 36 -5.85 -18.75 -17.73
CA VAL A 36 -6.76 -17.67 -18.15
C VAL A 36 -7.80 -17.39 -17.07
N ALA A 37 -8.31 -18.42 -16.37
CA ALA A 37 -9.20 -18.24 -15.24
C ALA A 37 -8.48 -17.62 -14.04
N SER A 38 -7.23 -18.01 -13.77
CA SER A 38 -6.39 -17.40 -12.72
C SER A 38 -6.04 -15.95 -13.07
N LEU A 39 -5.71 -15.66 -14.33
CA LEU A 39 -5.50 -14.30 -14.81
C LEU A 39 -6.80 -13.50 -14.72
N GLY A 40 -7.94 -14.08 -15.12
CA GLY A 40 -9.26 -13.45 -15.05
C GLY A 40 -9.71 -13.20 -13.62
N VAL A 41 -9.41 -14.09 -12.68
CA VAL A 41 -9.69 -13.92 -11.24
C VAL A 41 -8.74 -12.89 -10.63
N ASN A 42 -7.45 -12.91 -10.96
CA ASN A 42 -6.52 -11.87 -10.50
C ASN A 42 -6.87 -10.51 -11.09
N VAL A 43 -7.19 -10.43 -12.38
CA VAL A 43 -7.64 -9.21 -13.05
C VAL A 43 -9.00 -8.76 -12.51
N ALA A 44 -9.94 -9.65 -12.22
CA ALA A 44 -11.21 -9.28 -11.59
C ALA A 44 -11.06 -8.92 -10.10
N GLN A 45 -10.09 -9.47 -9.38
CA GLN A 45 -9.73 -9.04 -8.04
C GLN A 45 -9.00 -7.68 -8.06
N PHE A 46 -8.26 -7.40 -9.13
CA PHE A 46 -7.50 -6.16 -9.35
C PHE A 46 -8.34 -5.03 -9.97
N LEU A 47 -9.40 -5.35 -10.74
CA LEU A 47 -10.24 -4.39 -11.46
C LEU A 47 -11.72 -4.38 -11.01
N GLY A 48 -12.17 -5.40 -10.27
CA GLY A 48 -13.60 -5.67 -10.05
C GLY A 48 -14.15 -5.29 -8.68
N ARG A 49 -13.37 -4.65 -7.81
CA ARG A 49 -13.95 -3.99 -6.63
C ARG A 49 -14.11 -2.51 -6.94
N PRO A 50 -15.35 -1.96 -6.87
CA PRO A 50 -15.54 -0.53 -7.00
C PRO A 50 -14.69 0.16 -5.93
N THR A 51 -13.78 1.03 -6.38
CA THR A 51 -13.04 1.99 -5.56
C THR A 51 -13.93 3.10 -4.99
N ASP A 52 -15.26 2.99 -5.17
CA ASP A 52 -16.28 3.94 -4.74
C ASP A 52 -16.54 3.96 -3.22
N GLY A 53 -15.83 3.13 -2.45
CA GLY A 53 -15.95 3.07 -0.98
C GLY A 53 -15.20 4.18 -0.22
N GLN A 54 -14.60 5.15 -0.92
CA GLN A 54 -13.87 6.23 -0.27
C GLN A 54 -14.78 7.16 0.52
N ARG A 55 -14.39 7.43 1.76
CA ARG A 55 -15.00 8.44 2.60
C ARG A 55 -14.22 9.74 2.47
N SER A 56 -14.97 10.83 2.59
CA SER A 56 -14.43 12.18 2.60
C SER A 56 -15.06 12.97 3.76
N PHE A 57 -14.32 13.92 4.29
CA PHE A 57 -14.60 14.55 5.58
C PHE A 57 -14.74 16.07 5.45
N ALA A 58 -15.45 16.71 6.39
CA ALA A 58 -15.62 18.16 6.35
C ALA A 58 -14.34 18.87 6.81
N THR A 59 -13.60 18.25 7.72
CA THR A 59 -12.37 18.77 8.32
C THR A 59 -11.24 17.73 8.31
N PRO A 60 -9.97 18.15 8.38
CA PRO A 60 -8.84 17.23 8.55
C PRO A 60 -8.95 16.39 9.83
N GLU A 61 -9.43 16.98 10.93
CA GLU A 61 -9.56 16.34 12.24
C GLU A 61 -10.59 15.21 12.22
N GLU A 62 -11.71 15.39 11.51
CA GLU A 62 -12.69 14.32 11.29
C GLU A 62 -12.07 13.12 10.56
N ALA A 63 -11.27 13.39 9.52
CA ALA A 63 -10.59 12.35 8.74
C ALA A 63 -9.59 11.57 9.61
N ILE A 64 -8.76 12.27 10.39
CA ILE A 64 -7.81 11.67 11.33
C ILE A 64 -8.53 10.87 12.41
N THR A 65 -9.59 11.44 13.02
CA THR A 65 -10.36 10.76 14.06
C THR A 65 -10.98 9.46 13.56
N PHE A 66 -11.58 9.50 12.37
CA PHE A 66 -12.12 8.32 11.72
C PHE A 66 -11.04 7.27 11.45
N TYR A 67 -9.89 7.70 10.92
CA TYR A 67 -8.77 6.81 10.61
C TYR A 67 -8.18 6.15 11.87
N VAL A 68 -7.90 6.92 12.91
CA VAL A 68 -7.35 6.45 14.20
C VAL A 68 -8.28 5.42 14.85
N ALA A 69 -9.58 5.69 14.85
CA ALA A 69 -10.57 4.76 15.40
C ALA A 69 -10.61 3.42 14.65
N ALA A 70 -10.37 3.43 13.33
CA ALA A 70 -10.32 2.21 12.52
C ALA A 70 -9.05 1.39 12.78
N ILE A 71 -7.86 2.02 12.76
CA ILE A 71 -6.60 1.29 13.02
C ILE A 71 -6.53 0.78 14.46
N GLY A 72 -7.08 1.50 15.45
CA GLY A 72 -7.14 1.05 16.83
C GLY A 72 -7.97 -0.21 17.05
N LYS A 73 -8.84 -0.56 16.09
CA LYS A 73 -9.64 -1.80 16.06
C LYS A 73 -9.10 -2.86 15.10
N GLY A 74 -7.98 -2.58 14.43
CA GLY A 74 -7.46 -3.43 13.36
C GLY A 74 -8.32 -3.44 12.09
N ASP A 75 -9.27 -2.52 11.94
CA ASP A 75 -10.16 -2.47 10.78
C ASP A 75 -9.48 -1.74 9.61
N VAL A 76 -8.59 -2.47 8.94
CA VAL A 76 -7.80 -1.96 7.81
C VAL A 76 -8.70 -1.53 6.66
N ALA A 77 -9.80 -2.22 6.40
CA ALA A 77 -10.70 -1.87 5.29
C ALA A 77 -11.34 -0.50 5.52
N THR A 78 -11.85 -0.27 6.73
CA THR A 78 -12.39 1.03 7.13
C THR A 78 -11.29 2.10 7.14
N ALA A 79 -10.10 1.80 7.63
CA ALA A 79 -8.97 2.73 7.64
C ALA A 79 -8.58 3.17 6.21
N VAL A 80 -8.49 2.22 5.28
CA VAL A 80 -8.17 2.48 3.86
C VAL A 80 -9.24 3.34 3.18
N SER A 81 -10.51 3.23 3.59
CA SER A 81 -11.58 4.06 3.03
C SER A 81 -11.37 5.56 3.25
N ALA A 82 -10.54 5.97 4.21
CA ALA A 82 -10.26 7.37 4.48
C ALA A 82 -9.28 8.01 3.46
N TYR A 83 -8.61 7.21 2.63
CA TYR A 83 -7.59 7.68 1.70
C TYR A 83 -8.16 8.14 0.36
N ALA A 84 -7.50 9.15 -0.22
CA ALA A 84 -7.85 9.80 -1.48
C ALA A 84 -7.38 9.05 -2.74
N THR A 85 -7.35 7.72 -2.75
CA THR A 85 -6.75 6.89 -3.84
C THR A 85 -7.27 7.22 -5.25
N THR A 86 -8.59 7.20 -5.48
CA THR A 86 -9.26 7.61 -6.72
C THR A 86 -9.12 9.10 -7.00
N SER A 87 -9.31 9.97 -6.00
CA SER A 87 -9.17 11.43 -6.15
C SER A 87 -7.78 11.85 -6.61
N MET A 88 -6.74 11.23 -6.02
CA MET A 88 -5.34 11.41 -6.38
C MET A 88 -5.07 10.88 -7.79
N ALA A 89 -5.52 9.67 -8.13
CA ALA A 89 -5.34 9.11 -9.47
C ALA A 89 -5.99 9.96 -10.56
N LYS A 90 -7.20 10.50 -10.32
CA LYS A 90 -7.89 11.34 -11.30
C LYS A 90 -7.11 12.64 -11.61
N ARG A 91 -6.35 13.15 -10.64
CA ARG A 91 -5.67 14.45 -10.71
C ARG A 91 -4.16 14.35 -10.83
N TYR A 92 -3.62 13.13 -10.92
CA TYR A 92 -2.19 12.89 -11.00
C TYR A 92 -1.64 13.34 -12.37
N ASP A 93 -0.85 14.41 -12.36
CA ASP A 93 -0.03 14.84 -13.48
C ASP A 93 1.35 14.18 -13.39
N LEU A 94 1.48 13.13 -14.20
CA LEU A 94 2.71 12.38 -14.30
C LEU A 94 3.86 13.19 -14.90
N ASN A 95 3.58 14.04 -15.89
CA ASN A 95 4.61 14.85 -16.54
C ASN A 95 5.17 15.88 -15.56
N GLU A 96 4.29 16.53 -14.82
CA GLU A 96 4.65 17.46 -13.76
C GLU A 96 5.48 16.76 -12.67
N SER A 97 5.07 15.57 -12.21
CA SER A 97 5.85 14.76 -11.26
C SER A 97 7.27 14.49 -11.79
N MET A 98 7.39 14.09 -13.05
CA MET A 98 8.67 13.76 -13.67
C MET A 98 9.58 14.98 -13.82
N ILE A 99 9.02 16.11 -14.25
CA ILE A 99 9.74 17.37 -14.43
C ILE A 99 10.19 17.94 -13.08
N LYS A 100 9.30 17.97 -12.08
CA LYS A 100 9.57 18.58 -10.77
C LYS A 100 10.46 17.72 -9.88
N HIS A 101 10.40 16.40 -9.98
CA HIS A 101 11.09 15.51 -9.04
C HIS A 101 12.24 14.72 -9.66
N GLY A 102 12.38 14.71 -10.99
CA GLY A 102 13.42 13.97 -11.69
C GLY A 102 13.33 12.45 -11.51
N SER A 103 12.24 11.97 -10.90
CA SER A 103 11.98 10.56 -10.62
C SER A 103 10.48 10.31 -10.51
N TRP A 104 10.11 9.04 -10.71
CA TRP A 104 8.80 8.52 -10.35
C TRP A 104 8.82 8.29 -8.84
N VAL A 105 8.10 9.10 -8.08
CA VAL A 105 8.19 9.09 -6.60
C VAL A 105 7.31 8.00 -5.97
N PHE A 106 6.46 7.32 -6.75
CA PHE A 106 5.51 6.32 -6.26
C PHE A 106 5.90 4.89 -6.62
N ASN A 107 6.78 4.31 -5.78
CA ASN A 107 7.10 2.88 -5.66
C ASN A 107 7.58 2.13 -6.93
N ASP A 108 8.08 0.91 -6.72
CA ASP A 108 8.68 -0.01 -7.70
C ASP A 108 7.74 -0.51 -8.82
N TYR A 109 6.63 0.19 -9.09
CA TYR A 109 5.68 -0.19 -10.12
C TYR A 109 6.02 0.42 -11.46
N THR A 110 5.73 -0.34 -12.53
CA THR A 110 5.96 0.13 -13.89
C THR A 110 5.15 1.39 -14.14
N PRO A 111 5.77 2.43 -14.71
CA PRO A 111 5.06 3.62 -15.15
C PRO A 111 3.93 3.29 -16.13
N VAL A 112 2.68 3.58 -15.76
CA VAL A 112 1.52 3.44 -16.66
C VAL A 112 1.02 4.82 -17.07
N VAL A 113 0.75 4.99 -18.37
CA VAL A 113 0.24 6.26 -18.93
C VAL A 113 -1.17 6.52 -18.38
N MET A 114 -1.39 7.75 -17.91
CA MET A 114 -2.60 8.18 -17.19
C MET A 114 -3.71 8.80 -18.06
N ASP A 115 -3.45 8.91 -19.37
CA ASP A 115 -4.37 9.52 -20.34
C ASP A 115 -5.65 8.69 -20.54
N THR A 116 -5.56 7.38 -20.35
CA THR A 116 -6.70 6.45 -20.45
C THR A 116 -7.41 6.20 -19.12
N ASP A 117 -8.70 5.82 -19.18
CA ASP A 117 -9.45 5.37 -17.99
C ASP A 117 -8.82 4.14 -17.33
N VAL A 118 -8.26 3.23 -18.14
CA VAL A 118 -7.56 2.04 -17.65
C VAL A 118 -6.29 2.45 -16.89
N GLY A 119 -5.52 3.40 -17.42
CA GLY A 119 -4.36 3.98 -16.74
C GLY A 119 -4.74 4.57 -15.38
N ARG A 120 -5.77 5.41 -15.34
CA ARG A 120 -6.28 5.99 -14.09
C ARG A 120 -6.74 4.94 -13.08
N ALA A 121 -7.40 3.88 -13.53
CA ALA A 121 -7.82 2.78 -12.67
C ALA A 121 -6.61 2.03 -12.06
N ILE A 122 -5.56 1.78 -12.86
CA ILE A 122 -4.33 1.14 -12.36
C ILE A 122 -3.66 2.01 -11.28
N TRP A 123 -3.59 3.32 -11.48
CA TRP A 123 -3.04 4.23 -10.47
C TRP A 123 -3.90 4.33 -9.21
N ALA A 124 -5.22 4.35 -9.35
CA ALA A 124 -6.13 4.31 -8.21
C ALA A 124 -5.90 3.05 -7.36
N GLU A 125 -5.66 1.92 -8.02
CA GLU A 125 -5.33 0.65 -7.35
C GLU A 125 -3.93 0.69 -6.71
N GLN A 126 -2.92 1.27 -7.35
CA GLN A 126 -1.60 1.45 -6.75
C GLN A 126 -1.67 2.31 -5.47
N PHE A 127 -2.41 3.42 -5.50
CA PHE A 127 -2.66 4.23 -4.31
C PHE A 127 -3.44 3.43 -3.26
N HIS A 128 -4.40 2.60 -3.67
CA HIS A 128 -5.14 1.73 -2.75
C HIS A 128 -4.24 0.71 -2.05
N GLN A 129 -3.35 0.05 -2.79
CA GLN A 129 -2.36 -0.86 -2.22
C GLN A 129 -1.40 -0.15 -1.27
N MET A 130 -0.98 1.07 -1.60
CA MET A 130 -0.18 1.91 -0.68
C MET A 130 -0.95 2.25 0.59
N ALA A 131 -2.20 2.71 0.49
CA ALA A 131 -3.06 3.00 1.64
C ALA A 131 -3.22 1.77 2.55
N ARG A 132 -3.40 0.59 1.93
CA ARG A 132 -3.49 -0.69 2.62
C ARG A 132 -2.19 -1.03 3.33
N HIS A 133 -1.06 -0.91 2.65
CA HIS A 133 0.26 -1.16 3.24
C HIS A 133 0.52 -0.24 4.45
N LEU A 134 0.34 1.07 4.29
CA LEU A 134 0.50 2.04 5.38
C LEU A 134 -0.39 1.70 6.59
N SER A 135 -1.66 1.36 6.33
CA SER A 135 -2.61 1.02 7.39
C SER A 135 -2.26 -0.31 8.07
N LEU A 136 -1.80 -1.32 7.32
CA LEU A 136 -1.34 -2.59 7.87
C LEU A 136 -0.10 -2.42 8.74
N VAL A 137 0.90 -1.66 8.29
CA VAL A 137 2.10 -1.38 9.08
C VAL A 137 1.73 -0.71 10.39
N ARG A 138 0.84 0.28 10.36
CA ARG A 138 0.38 0.98 11.58
C ARG A 138 -0.38 0.07 12.54
N VAL A 139 -1.27 -0.77 12.02
CA VAL A 139 -1.96 -1.80 12.82
C VAL A 139 -0.94 -2.77 13.42
N ALA A 140 0.03 -3.23 12.64
CA ALA A 140 1.06 -4.14 13.12
C ALA A 140 1.93 -3.49 14.21
N THR A 141 2.29 -2.22 14.08
CA THR A 141 3.01 -1.44 15.11
C THR A 141 2.29 -1.45 16.45
N LEU A 142 0.95 -1.38 16.46
CA LEU A 142 0.15 -1.46 17.69
C LEU A 142 0.17 -2.86 18.34
N THR A 143 0.54 -3.89 17.59
CA THR A 143 0.53 -5.29 18.06
C THR A 143 1.89 -5.78 18.52
N VAL A 144 2.97 -5.00 18.41
CA VAL A 144 4.31 -5.43 18.79
C VAL A 144 4.83 -4.63 19.99
N ASP A 145 5.74 -5.23 20.76
CA ASP A 145 6.47 -4.51 21.82
C ASP A 145 7.64 -3.70 21.26
N ASP A 146 8.31 -4.24 20.24
CA ASP A 146 9.42 -3.60 19.55
C ASP A 146 9.13 -3.54 18.04
N PRO A 147 8.99 -2.34 17.45
CA PRO A 147 8.76 -2.17 16.01
C PRO A 147 9.83 -2.81 15.12
N ILE A 148 11.06 -2.99 15.61
CA ILE A 148 12.15 -3.66 14.86
C ILE A 148 11.77 -5.10 14.49
N VAL A 149 10.86 -5.72 15.24
CA VAL A 149 10.32 -7.05 14.93
C VAL A 149 9.67 -7.09 13.54
N LEU A 150 9.05 -5.98 13.10
CA LEU A 150 8.36 -5.90 11.80
C LEU A 150 9.33 -5.84 10.61
N GLU A 151 10.61 -5.53 10.84
CA GLU A 151 11.64 -5.43 9.80
C GLU A 151 12.39 -6.75 9.59
N ARG A 152 12.20 -7.73 10.47
CA ARG A 152 12.89 -9.02 10.41
C ARG A 152 12.03 -10.06 9.67
N PRO A 153 12.65 -11.07 9.03
CA PRO A 153 11.92 -12.23 8.56
C PRO A 153 11.15 -12.84 9.73
N VAL A 154 9.83 -12.83 9.65
CA VAL A 154 8.96 -13.38 10.69
C VAL A 154 8.95 -14.89 10.56
N SER A 155 9.09 -15.61 11.69
CA SER A 155 8.91 -17.06 11.73
C SER A 155 7.50 -17.43 11.28
N ASP A 156 7.36 -18.49 10.49
CA ASP A 156 6.06 -19.09 10.14
C ASP A 156 5.51 -20.00 11.25
N GLU A 157 6.29 -20.21 12.33
CA GLU A 157 5.87 -20.98 13.50
C GLU A 157 4.81 -20.23 14.32
N PRO A 158 3.60 -20.80 14.51
CA PRO A 158 2.49 -20.12 15.20
C PRO A 158 2.81 -19.71 16.64
N GLU A 159 3.62 -20.48 17.36
CA GLU A 159 3.98 -20.17 18.75
C GLU A 159 4.95 -18.98 18.84
N VAL A 160 5.82 -18.80 17.84
CA VAL A 160 6.68 -17.61 17.74
C VAL A 160 5.84 -16.39 17.41
N LEU A 161 4.88 -16.51 16.49
CA LEU A 161 3.96 -15.42 16.15
C LEU A 161 3.15 -14.92 17.35
N LYS A 162 2.65 -15.83 18.20
CA LYS A 162 1.90 -15.47 19.42
C LYS A 162 2.72 -14.74 20.46
N THR A 163 4.04 -14.91 20.47
CA THR A 163 4.92 -14.20 21.42
C THR A 163 5.35 -12.84 20.88
N LEU A 164 5.34 -12.66 19.56
CA LEU A 164 5.73 -11.41 18.89
C LEU A 164 4.56 -10.46 18.64
N LEU A 165 3.37 -11.00 18.36
CA LEU A 165 2.18 -10.25 18.00
C LEU A 165 1.10 -10.39 19.08
N HIS A 166 0.58 -9.24 19.50
CA HIS A 166 -0.42 -9.04 20.55
C HIS A 166 -1.70 -8.47 19.93
N PRO A 167 -2.49 -9.27 19.18
CA PRO A 167 -3.68 -8.79 18.47
C PRO A 167 -4.77 -8.27 19.42
N GLU A 168 -4.78 -8.69 20.68
CA GLU A 168 -5.69 -8.22 21.71
C GLU A 168 -5.55 -6.72 22.03
N ARG A 169 -4.43 -6.09 21.61
CA ARG A 169 -4.23 -4.63 21.70
C ARG A 169 -5.11 -3.85 20.74
N LEU A 170 -5.65 -4.50 19.70
CA LEU A 170 -6.56 -3.91 18.71
C LEU A 170 -8.00 -3.87 19.22
N ASN A 171 -8.17 -3.44 20.46
CA ASN A 171 -9.45 -3.43 21.19
C ASN A 171 -10.22 -2.10 21.08
N GLY A 172 -9.72 -1.16 20.27
CA GLY A 172 -10.29 0.19 20.15
C GLY A 172 -9.92 1.15 21.28
N SER A 173 -8.93 0.82 22.13
CA SER A 173 -8.41 1.71 23.18
C SER A 173 -7.64 2.91 22.65
N LEU A 174 -7.15 2.85 21.41
CA LEU A 174 -6.39 3.93 20.77
C LEU A 174 -7.24 5.20 20.63
N LYS A 175 -6.78 6.28 21.25
CA LYS A 175 -7.44 7.58 21.31
C LYS A 175 -6.49 8.69 20.93
N ILE A 176 -7.04 9.79 20.44
CA ILE A 176 -6.31 11.02 20.17
C ILE A 176 -6.20 11.81 21.48
N LYS A 177 -4.96 12.17 21.87
CA LYS A 177 -4.69 13.15 22.93
C LYS A 177 -4.63 14.56 22.34
N GLU A 178 -3.91 14.73 21.24
CA GLU A 178 -3.66 16.04 20.64
C GLU A 178 -3.48 15.92 19.12
N ILE A 179 -3.87 16.96 18.39
CA ILE A 179 -3.64 17.13 16.95
C ILE A 179 -2.98 18.50 16.72
N LYS A 180 -1.85 18.51 16.02
CA LYS A 180 -1.22 19.71 15.46
C LYS A 180 -1.31 19.62 13.93
N LEU A 181 -2.04 20.55 13.33
CA LEU A 181 -2.08 20.72 11.88
C LEU A 181 -1.03 21.74 11.47
N VAL A 182 -0.29 21.42 10.41
CA VAL A 182 0.70 22.31 9.79
C VAL A 182 0.30 22.53 8.33
N GLU A 183 0.18 23.79 7.94
CA GLU A 183 -0.26 24.15 6.57
C GLU A 183 0.83 23.88 5.54
N GLY A 184 0.46 23.15 4.48
CA GLY A 184 1.29 22.92 3.30
C GLY A 184 1.95 21.55 3.29
N TYR A 185 1.92 20.91 2.12
CA TYR A 185 2.51 19.60 1.89
C TYR A 185 4.03 19.70 1.84
N GLY A 186 4.74 19.12 2.81
CA GLY A 186 6.19 19.00 2.75
C GLY A 186 6.98 20.30 2.89
N LYS A 187 6.38 21.42 3.36
CA LYS A 187 7.14 22.66 3.68
C LYS A 187 8.32 22.40 4.62
N LEU A 188 8.20 21.40 5.48
CA LEU A 188 9.23 20.97 6.44
C LEU A 188 10.41 20.20 5.79
N GLN A 189 10.30 19.78 4.52
CA GLN A 189 11.38 19.09 3.81
C GLN A 189 12.34 20.04 3.07
N GLY A 190 12.18 21.36 3.19
CA GLY A 190 12.99 22.36 2.47
C GLY A 190 12.84 22.34 0.94
N LYS A 191 12.03 21.41 0.42
CA LYS A 191 11.48 21.40 -0.92
C LYS A 191 10.03 21.79 -0.74
N THR A 192 9.67 23.02 -1.10
CA THR A 192 8.30 23.36 -1.39
C THR A 192 7.91 22.45 -2.56
N LEU A 193 7.32 21.29 -2.28
CA LEU A 193 6.52 20.54 -3.24
C LEU A 193 5.31 21.44 -3.47
N THR A 194 5.54 22.52 -4.20
CA THR A 194 4.62 23.67 -4.33
C THR A 194 3.31 23.19 -4.90
N ASP A 195 3.33 22.11 -5.68
CA ASP A 195 2.14 21.37 -6.06
C ASP A 195 2.47 19.89 -5.94
N PRO A 196 1.81 19.15 -5.05
CA PRO A 196 1.82 17.70 -5.11
C PRO A 196 1.35 17.28 -6.51
N PRO A 197 1.93 16.26 -7.16
CA PRO A 197 1.60 15.91 -8.54
C PRO A 197 0.13 15.50 -8.76
N HIS A 198 -0.65 15.40 -7.68
CA HIS A 198 -2.08 15.07 -7.66
C HIS A 198 -2.98 16.30 -7.44
N ASN A 199 -2.44 17.52 -7.50
CA ASN A 199 -3.19 18.78 -7.61
C ASN A 199 -4.38 18.92 -6.65
N PRO A 200 -4.17 18.83 -5.31
CA PRO A 200 -5.22 19.09 -4.34
C PRO A 200 -5.57 20.59 -4.27
N GLU A 201 -6.79 20.89 -3.83
CA GLU A 201 -7.24 22.27 -3.56
C GLU A 201 -6.51 22.88 -2.36
N ASP A 202 -6.18 22.02 -1.39
CA ASP A 202 -5.51 22.36 -0.13
C ASP A 202 -4.82 21.11 0.43
N ALA A 203 -3.80 21.30 1.25
CA ALA A 203 -3.06 20.21 1.90
C ALA A 203 -2.52 20.63 3.27
N VAL A 204 -2.66 19.74 4.24
CA VAL A 204 -2.12 19.90 5.59
C VAL A 204 -1.38 18.64 6.01
N ASP A 205 -0.32 18.80 6.80
CA ASP A 205 0.32 17.70 7.52
C ASP A 205 -0.25 17.67 8.95
N ALA A 206 -0.86 16.56 9.34
CA ALA A 206 -1.34 16.33 10.70
C ALA A 206 -0.32 15.53 11.50
N TYR A 207 0.09 16.09 12.64
CA TYR A 207 0.84 15.40 13.68
C TYR A 207 -0.08 15.13 14.85
N VAL A 208 -0.10 13.89 15.31
CA VAL A 208 -1.12 13.43 16.25
C VAL A 208 -0.46 12.66 17.37
N LEU A 209 -0.64 13.13 18.61
CA LEU A 209 -0.33 12.36 19.79
C LEU A 209 -1.51 11.44 20.09
N LEU A 210 -1.24 10.14 20.10
CA LEU A 210 -2.20 9.09 20.41
C LEU A 210 -1.84 8.43 21.73
N THR A 211 -2.82 7.80 22.36
CA THR A 211 -2.67 7.01 23.58
C THR A 211 -3.50 5.75 23.50
N SER A 212 -3.00 4.65 24.06
CA SER A 212 -3.72 3.40 24.24
C SER A 212 -3.41 2.83 25.63
N ASP A 213 -4.03 1.69 25.98
CA ASP A 213 -3.73 0.97 27.22
C ASP A 213 -2.27 0.46 27.29
N HIS A 214 -1.53 0.54 26.19
CA HIS A 214 -0.17 0.01 26.02
C HIS A 214 0.88 1.09 25.77
N GLY A 215 0.51 2.38 25.82
CA GLY A 215 1.44 3.49 25.69
C GLY A 215 0.97 4.58 24.75
N ASP A 216 1.84 5.57 24.57
CA ASP A 216 1.60 6.68 23.68
C ASP A 216 2.28 6.45 22.31
N TYR A 217 1.72 7.05 21.27
CA TYR A 217 2.19 6.93 19.90
C TYR A 217 2.12 8.29 19.22
N ILE A 218 2.97 8.52 18.22
CA ILE A 218 2.91 9.71 17.37
C ILE A 218 2.64 9.27 15.94
N LEU A 219 1.61 9.86 15.33
CA LEU A 219 1.23 9.69 13.93
C LEU A 219 1.50 10.99 13.17
N SER A 220 2.12 10.89 12.00
CA SER A 220 2.20 11.94 10.98
C SER A 220 1.37 11.48 9.79
N GLN A 221 0.51 12.35 9.26
CA GLN A 221 -0.35 12.00 8.14
C GLN A 221 -0.64 13.23 7.31
N ALA A 222 -0.29 13.18 6.04
CA ALA A 222 -0.69 14.19 5.08
C ALA A 222 -2.19 14.04 4.74
N LEU A 223 -2.90 15.15 4.68
CA LEU A 223 -4.29 15.23 4.24
C LEU A 223 -4.41 16.20 3.07
N MET A 224 -5.34 15.87 2.18
CA MET A 224 -5.58 16.64 0.97
C MET A 224 -7.06 16.91 0.81
N LYS A 225 -7.34 18.08 0.28
CA LYS A 225 -8.69 18.52 -0.04
C LYS A 225 -8.96 18.36 -1.52
N TYR A 226 -10.01 17.62 -1.84
CA TYR A 226 -10.52 17.46 -3.19
C TYR A 226 -12.02 17.70 -3.17
N ASP A 227 -12.52 18.49 -4.12
CA ASP A 227 -13.95 18.78 -4.27
C ASP A 227 -14.57 19.30 -2.95
N GLY A 228 -13.85 20.17 -2.24
CA GLY A 228 -14.29 20.72 -0.96
C GLY A 228 -14.18 19.79 0.26
N ARG A 229 -13.68 18.56 0.12
CA ARG A 229 -13.68 17.54 1.17
C ARG A 229 -12.27 17.01 1.46
N TRP A 230 -12.01 16.70 2.74
CA TRP A 230 -10.72 16.20 3.21
C TRP A 230 -10.64 14.68 3.14
N GLN A 231 -9.46 14.18 2.80
CA GLN A 231 -9.12 12.77 2.73
C GLN A 231 -7.63 12.59 3.08
N LEU A 232 -7.24 11.38 3.49
CA LEU A 232 -5.83 11.05 3.74
C LEU A 232 -5.08 10.88 2.42
N ALA A 233 -3.84 11.38 2.37
CA ALA A 233 -2.95 11.16 1.25
C ALA A 233 -2.14 9.86 1.41
N THR A 234 -1.86 9.18 0.31
CA THR A 234 -0.98 7.99 0.26
C THR A 234 0.50 8.34 0.07
N GLY A 235 0.83 9.62 -0.03
CA GLY A 235 2.20 10.12 0.06
C GLY A 235 2.73 10.04 1.49
N ARG A 236 4.06 9.94 1.66
CA ARG A 236 4.66 10.00 2.99
C ARG A 236 4.40 11.39 3.57
N GLY A 237 3.59 11.47 4.63
CA GLY A 237 3.66 12.61 5.55
C GLY A 237 5.09 12.79 6.06
N HIS A 238 5.41 13.94 6.65
CA HIS A 238 6.78 14.17 7.13
C HIS A 238 7.22 13.00 8.03
N PRO A 239 8.35 12.35 7.72
CA PRO A 239 8.84 11.25 8.54
C PRO A 239 9.13 11.76 9.94
N ILE A 240 8.64 11.04 10.94
CA ILE A 240 8.90 11.36 12.34
C ILE A 240 10.18 10.62 12.71
N SER A 241 11.35 11.28 12.66
CA SER A 241 12.62 10.65 13.03
C SER A 241 12.99 11.01 14.48
N PHE A 242 12.81 10.05 15.38
CA PHE A 242 13.30 10.14 16.76
C PHE A 242 14.32 9.03 17.04
N GLY A 243 15.58 9.26 16.66
CA GLY A 243 16.74 8.69 17.34
C GLY A 243 17.04 7.19 17.23
N LYS A 244 16.19 6.34 16.64
CA LYS A 244 16.55 4.97 16.24
C LYS A 244 15.92 4.65 14.89
N ASP A 245 16.73 4.13 13.97
CA ASP A 245 16.35 3.85 12.58
C ASP A 245 15.09 2.99 12.47
N ILE A 246 13.96 3.64 12.17
CA ILE A 246 12.88 3.11 11.33
C ILE A 246 12.75 4.13 10.20
N LEU A 247 13.71 4.11 9.28
CA LEU A 247 13.91 5.11 8.22
C LEU A 247 12.58 5.53 7.56
N GLY A 248 12.07 6.70 7.96
CA GLY A 248 10.93 7.33 7.31
C GLY A 248 9.54 6.93 7.82
N SER A 249 9.41 6.34 9.02
CA SER A 249 8.09 6.00 9.57
C SER A 249 7.24 7.25 9.84
N THR A 250 5.96 7.13 9.54
CA THR A 250 4.93 8.12 9.87
C THR A 250 4.14 7.74 11.12
N PHE A 251 4.50 6.63 11.79
CA PHE A 251 3.82 6.17 12.99
C PHE A 251 4.78 5.41 13.91
N VAL A 252 4.93 5.88 15.15
CA VAL A 252 5.93 5.37 16.08
C VAL A 252 5.41 5.40 17.51
N ALA A 253 5.90 4.49 18.37
CA ALA A 253 5.71 4.61 19.81
C ALA A 253 6.39 5.91 20.30
N ALA A 254 5.73 6.62 21.22
CA ALA A 254 6.19 7.89 21.75
C ALA A 254 7.07 7.68 22.98
N GLU A 255 8.33 8.09 22.90
CA GLU A 255 9.17 8.21 24.09
C GLU A 255 8.74 9.44 24.93
N PRO A 256 8.98 9.44 26.25
CA PRO A 256 8.72 10.63 27.08
C PRO A 256 9.42 11.87 26.52
N GLY A 257 8.67 12.96 26.32
CA GLY A 257 9.20 14.22 25.76
C GLY A 257 9.28 14.27 24.22
N ALA A 258 8.94 13.17 23.52
CA ALA A 258 9.03 13.13 22.05
C ALA A 258 8.02 14.08 21.38
N TRP A 259 6.85 14.27 21.97
CA TRP A 259 5.82 15.17 21.45
C TRP A 259 6.23 16.64 21.58
N GLU A 260 6.73 17.05 22.74
CA GLU A 260 7.19 18.41 22.98
C GLU A 260 8.38 18.76 22.08
N LYS A 261 9.30 17.81 21.89
CA LYS A 261 10.40 17.94 20.94
C LYS A 261 9.88 18.12 19.51
N LEU A 262 8.90 17.31 19.09
CA LEU A 262 8.28 17.44 17.78
C LEU A 262 7.71 18.84 17.56
N LEU A 263 6.90 19.32 18.51
CA LEU A 263 6.27 20.63 18.41
C LEU A 263 7.30 21.74 18.31
N HIS A 264 8.36 21.67 19.12
CA HIS A 264 9.47 22.62 19.04
C HIS A 264 10.16 22.60 17.66
N ASP A 265 10.43 21.42 17.11
CA ASP A 265 11.08 21.27 15.80
C ASP A 265 10.18 21.76 14.66
N LEU A 266 8.86 21.55 14.76
CA LEU A 266 7.87 22.07 13.82
C LEU A 266 7.82 23.59 13.84
N ASP A 267 7.71 24.21 15.02
CA ASP A 267 7.65 25.66 15.17
C ASP A 267 8.96 26.32 14.70
N ALA A 268 10.12 25.72 14.98
CA ALA A 268 11.42 26.19 14.49
C ALA A 268 11.55 26.12 12.96
N SER A 269 10.98 25.07 12.35
CA SER A 269 10.99 24.90 10.90
C SER A 269 10.01 25.88 10.22
N GLU A 270 8.81 26.09 10.76
CA GLU A 270 7.88 27.11 10.26
C GLU A 270 8.52 28.51 10.25
N ALA A 271 9.24 28.88 11.31
CA ALA A 271 9.93 30.17 11.38
C ALA A 271 11.03 30.32 10.31
N LYS A 272 11.65 29.21 9.87
CA LYS A 272 12.71 29.21 8.84
C LYS A 272 12.17 29.40 7.42
N TYR A 273 10.93 28.99 7.16
CA TYR A 273 10.31 29.00 5.82
C TYR A 273 9.21 30.04 5.64
N ARG A 274 9.02 30.93 6.62
CA ARG A 274 8.32 32.22 6.45
C ARG A 274 9.31 33.30 6.02
#